data_AF-A0A2R4TFV5-F1
#
_entry.id   AF-A0A2R4TFV5-F1
#
_cell.length_a   1.000
_cell.length_b   1.000
_cell.length_c   1.000
_cell.angle_alpha   90.00
_cell.angle_beta   90.00
_cell.angle_gamma   90.00
#
_symmetry.space_group_name_H-M   'P 1'
#
loop_
_entity.id
_entity.type
_entity.pdbx_description
1 polymer ?
#
loop_
_entity_poly.entity_id
_entity_poly.type
_entity_poly.pdbx_seq_one_letter_code
_entity_poly.pdbx_strand_id
1 'polypeptide(L)'
;MSPKKQSTAARKARAAAREGAKYTEALRSASPDPDAPDWDDLVVSALSAVVAKHGVVPVTVIWNEDARHSMVQRDNGVRWGVAEPAADGVVIREVRNDVGVVAKGTRVPVPHRLADGRVEVASLWPVVWCSNDEPFWRYVHNGWSVEQPGSFPAALDPMCPSPDLPYEVRVYSVPDGIAGEDHTGGAPSWWTRAWCDRLDKAVLLADTAVAHRLSAPERPAGGDCGNVCAEVFEHSTSDLGTLPRRVHRADAHPDRPAVPHRPSDTWPKGRPASTEPTPEPTWFQGEKHPPTYDLRVWSEADGWMTLGWIVGGRGSAGIAAALLRVGTGGPFPFAETWGPRHPDAWNYDWTQEGRELMDRHPDEPYAESTVRYDEKRRQETADLAAALAARSGGALTTEQAAARIEAGGQKYRDFLRVGQICIMDALNEKRLAAEGDERLRMREALDALENHHQVDDWVSELTAAHMASDPRDGHYTAGARRWRRRALQEYLSPGRDVDGVDGLTA
;
A
#
# COMPACT_ATOMS: atom_id res chain seq x y z
N MET A 1 11.66 24.44 18.93
CA MET A 1 10.45 23.58 18.92
C MET A 1 9.47 24.10 19.95
N SER A 2 8.40 24.78 19.53
CA SER A 2 7.36 25.26 20.46
C SER A 2 6.48 24.09 20.92
N PRO A 3 6.05 24.03 22.19
CA PRO A 3 5.18 22.96 22.66
C PRO A 3 3.83 23.05 21.94
N LYS A 4 3.34 21.92 21.42
CA LYS A 4 1.98 21.82 20.86
C LYS A 4 0.97 22.36 21.89
N LYS A 5 0.26 23.45 21.56
CA LYS A 5 -0.81 23.99 22.41
C LYS A 5 -1.88 22.90 22.57
N GLN A 6 -2.06 22.41 23.80
CA GLN A 6 -3.14 21.47 24.14
C GLN A 6 -4.50 22.10 23.91
N SER A 7 -5.47 21.30 23.45
CA SER A 7 -6.85 21.75 23.24
C SER A 7 -7.52 22.16 24.57
N THR A 8 -8.40 23.15 24.50
CA THR A 8 -9.12 23.70 25.66
C THR A 8 -9.97 22.64 26.39
N ALA A 9 -10.50 21.66 25.66
CA ALA A 9 -11.26 20.52 26.19
C ALA A 9 -10.40 19.56 27.01
N ALA A 10 -9.20 19.20 26.53
CA ALA A 10 -8.27 18.37 27.30
C ALA A 10 -7.80 19.09 28.59
N ARG A 11 -7.68 20.42 28.54
CA ARG A 11 -7.37 21.23 29.72
C ARG A 11 -8.50 21.24 30.75
N LYS A 12 -9.75 21.35 30.31
CA LYS A 12 -10.95 21.26 31.16
C LYS A 12 -11.15 19.86 31.75
N ALA A 13 -11.00 18.81 30.93
CA ALA A 13 -11.10 17.43 31.38
C ALA A 13 -10.02 17.06 32.41
N ARG A 14 -8.79 17.58 32.26
CA ARG A 14 -7.75 17.42 33.29
C ARG A 14 -8.01 18.22 34.56
N ALA A 15 -8.62 19.40 34.46
CA ALA A 15 -9.04 20.16 35.64
C ALA A 15 -10.12 19.40 36.42
N ALA A 16 -11.15 18.90 35.73
CA ALA A 16 -12.20 18.08 36.34
C ALA A 16 -11.66 16.74 36.89
N ALA A 17 -10.68 16.12 36.21
CA ALA A 17 -10.05 14.91 36.72
C ALA A 17 -9.20 15.14 37.97
N ARG A 18 -8.64 16.35 38.15
CA ARG A 18 -7.98 16.76 39.40
C ARG A 18 -8.98 16.98 40.54
N GLU A 19 -10.24 17.22 40.23
CA GLU A 19 -11.35 17.38 41.18
C GLU A 19 -12.09 16.06 41.45
N GLY A 20 -11.59 14.93 40.92
CA GLY A 20 -12.08 13.58 41.22
C GLY A 20 -13.00 12.95 40.18
N ALA A 21 -13.28 13.63 39.06
CA ALA A 21 -14.05 13.05 37.95
C ALA A 21 -13.19 12.07 37.13
N LYS A 22 -13.78 11.00 36.57
CA LYS A 22 -13.06 10.18 35.59
C LYS A 22 -12.77 11.01 34.35
N TYR A 23 -11.49 11.05 33.95
CA TYR A 23 -11.03 11.85 32.81
C TYR A 23 -11.82 11.58 31.53
N THR A 24 -12.22 10.33 31.28
CA THR A 24 -13.02 9.92 30.12
C THR A 24 -14.47 10.41 30.17
N GLU A 25 -15.09 10.46 31.34
CA GLU A 25 -16.41 11.07 31.53
C GLU A 25 -16.33 12.59 31.39
N ALA A 26 -15.35 13.23 32.04
CA ALA A 26 -15.14 14.67 31.92
C ALA A 26 -14.82 15.11 30.48
N LEU A 27 -14.17 14.23 29.68
CA LEU A 27 -13.93 14.46 28.26
C LEU A 27 -15.21 14.28 27.43
N ARG A 28 -16.10 13.34 27.78
CA ARG A 28 -17.44 13.23 27.16
C ARG A 28 -18.32 14.42 27.51
N SER A 29 -18.34 14.88 28.75
CA SER A 29 -19.13 16.05 29.19
C SER A 29 -18.59 17.38 28.66
N ALA A 30 -17.29 17.44 28.32
CA ALA A 30 -16.67 18.61 27.69
C ALA A 30 -16.76 18.60 26.15
N SER A 31 -17.19 17.48 25.58
CA SER A 31 -17.65 17.37 24.20
C SER A 31 -19.18 17.53 24.16
N PRO A 32 -19.77 18.12 23.11
CA PRO A 32 -21.23 18.25 23.05
C PRO A 32 -21.90 16.88 23.03
N ASP A 33 -22.91 16.68 23.89
CA ASP A 33 -23.85 15.55 23.85
C ASP A 33 -24.81 15.72 22.64
N PRO A 34 -25.39 14.63 22.09
CA PRO A 34 -26.20 14.62 20.87
C PRO A 34 -27.65 14.95 21.20
N ASP A 35 -27.92 16.19 21.62
CA ASP A 35 -29.27 16.70 21.42
C ASP A 35 -29.51 16.77 19.90
N ALA A 36 -30.66 16.25 19.44
CA ALA A 36 -31.06 16.37 18.05
C ALA A 36 -30.92 17.85 17.67
N PRO A 37 -30.04 18.21 16.73
CA PRO A 37 -29.88 19.60 16.35
C PRO A 37 -31.25 20.19 16.00
N ASP A 38 -31.55 21.36 16.55
CA ASP A 38 -32.78 22.13 16.32
C ASP A 38 -32.79 22.61 14.85
N TRP A 39 -33.04 21.67 13.96
CA TRP A 39 -33.17 21.90 12.54
C TRP A 39 -34.58 22.41 12.26
N ASP A 40 -34.69 23.26 11.25
CA ASP A 40 -35.99 23.71 10.79
C ASP A 40 -36.80 22.49 10.25
N ASP A 41 -37.82 22.08 11.01
CA ASP A 41 -38.72 20.97 10.67
C ASP A 41 -39.32 21.13 9.26
N LEU A 42 -39.53 22.37 8.81
CA LEU A 42 -40.06 22.66 7.48
C LEU A 42 -39.02 22.32 6.40
N VAL A 43 -37.75 22.62 6.62
CA VAL A 43 -36.65 22.27 5.72
C VAL A 43 -36.47 20.75 5.66
N VAL A 44 -36.44 20.08 6.82
CA VAL A 44 -36.29 18.62 6.88
C VAL A 44 -37.46 17.92 6.17
N SER A 45 -38.69 18.37 6.42
CA SER A 45 -39.90 17.82 5.81
C SER A 45 -39.93 18.03 4.29
N ALA A 46 -39.61 19.25 3.83
CA ALA A 46 -39.60 19.57 2.41
C ALA A 46 -38.52 18.77 1.65
N LEU A 47 -37.29 18.74 2.18
CA LEU A 47 -36.19 17.98 1.59
C LEU A 47 -36.46 16.48 1.58
N SER A 48 -37.05 15.94 2.66
CA SER A 48 -37.48 14.54 2.72
C SER A 48 -38.52 14.21 1.67
N ALA A 49 -39.47 15.13 1.41
CA ALA A 49 -40.46 14.95 0.35
C ALA A 49 -39.84 14.95 -1.06
N VAL A 50 -38.83 15.80 -1.30
CA VAL A 50 -38.05 15.81 -2.56
C VAL A 50 -37.36 14.46 -2.76
N VAL A 51 -36.64 13.97 -1.75
CA VAL A 51 -35.92 12.69 -1.79
C VAL A 51 -36.90 11.50 -1.95
N ALA A 52 -38.03 11.51 -1.23
CA ALA A 52 -39.06 10.47 -1.35
C ALA A 52 -39.59 10.36 -2.79
N LYS A 53 -39.86 11.50 -3.42
CA LYS A 53 -40.48 11.57 -4.74
C LYS A 53 -39.49 11.32 -5.88
N HIS A 54 -38.28 11.87 -5.77
CA HIS A 54 -37.34 11.94 -6.90
C HIS A 54 -36.05 11.12 -6.67
N GLY A 55 -35.67 10.85 -5.42
CA GLY A 55 -34.39 10.20 -5.09
C GLY A 55 -33.14 11.04 -5.41
N VAL A 56 -33.33 12.23 -5.97
CA VAL A 56 -32.28 13.18 -6.38
C VAL A 56 -32.64 14.55 -5.81
N VAL A 57 -31.63 15.26 -5.33
CA VAL A 57 -31.76 16.59 -4.72
C VAL A 57 -31.13 17.63 -5.64
N PRO A 58 -31.81 18.75 -5.93
CA PRO A 58 -31.18 19.89 -6.61
C PRO A 58 -30.01 20.44 -5.80
N VAL A 59 -28.86 20.62 -6.45
CA VAL A 59 -27.66 21.20 -5.82
C VAL A 59 -27.32 22.52 -6.49
N THR A 60 -27.21 23.58 -5.69
CA THR A 60 -26.75 24.90 -6.15
C THR A 60 -25.39 25.21 -5.56
N VAL A 61 -24.41 25.54 -6.40
CA VAL A 61 -23.05 25.87 -5.94
C VAL A 61 -22.84 27.38 -5.98
N ILE A 62 -22.46 27.96 -4.84
CA ILE A 62 -22.02 29.35 -4.72
C ILE A 62 -20.49 29.36 -4.82
N TRP A 63 -20.01 29.84 -5.95
CA TRP A 63 -18.60 29.83 -6.32
C TRP A 63 -17.85 30.97 -5.64
N ASN A 64 -16.66 30.67 -5.11
CA ASN A 64 -15.75 31.68 -4.60
C ASN A 64 -14.75 32.05 -5.70
N GLU A 65 -14.99 33.17 -6.39
CA GLU A 65 -14.16 33.64 -7.51
C GLU A 65 -12.69 33.91 -7.10
N ASP A 66 -12.44 34.28 -5.83
CA ASP A 66 -11.08 34.48 -5.29
C ASP A 66 -10.36 33.14 -5.03
N ALA A 67 -11.09 32.10 -4.61
CA ALA A 67 -10.55 30.75 -4.45
C ALA A 67 -10.21 30.10 -5.81
N ARG A 68 -11.00 30.40 -6.84
CA ARG A 68 -10.85 29.87 -8.20
C ARG A 68 -9.49 30.20 -8.83
N HIS A 69 -8.96 31.39 -8.60
CA HIS A 69 -7.65 31.81 -9.15
C HIS A 69 -6.46 31.25 -8.37
N SER A 70 -6.63 30.97 -7.07
CA SER A 70 -5.56 30.43 -6.21
C SER A 70 -5.43 28.90 -6.28
N MET A 71 -6.45 28.17 -6.74
CA MET A 71 -6.49 26.70 -6.70
C MET A 71 -6.07 26.03 -8.02
N VAL A 72 -6.07 26.76 -9.14
CA VAL A 72 -5.44 26.32 -10.41
C VAL A 72 -3.92 26.07 -10.23
N GLN A 73 -3.32 26.54 -9.13
CA GLN A 73 -1.90 26.36 -8.79
C GLN A 73 -1.61 25.30 -7.71
N ARG A 74 -2.61 24.55 -7.21
CA ARG A 74 -2.42 23.46 -6.23
C ARG A 74 -2.87 22.11 -6.80
N ASP A 75 -2.18 21.68 -7.86
CA ASP A 75 -1.85 20.32 -8.34
C ASP A 75 -2.73 19.06 -8.10
N ASN A 76 -3.94 19.12 -7.56
CA ASN A 76 -4.71 17.91 -7.26
C ASN A 76 -6.15 17.93 -7.81
N GLY A 77 -6.63 19.06 -8.34
CA GLY A 77 -7.98 19.17 -8.89
C GLY A 77 -9.13 18.93 -7.90
N VAL A 78 -8.87 18.93 -6.59
CA VAL A 78 -9.87 18.73 -5.54
C VAL A 78 -10.44 20.07 -5.06
N ARG A 79 -11.76 20.11 -4.84
CA ARG A 79 -12.53 21.27 -4.41
C ARG A 79 -13.33 20.95 -3.16
N TRP A 80 -13.55 21.97 -2.33
CA TRP A 80 -14.16 21.84 -1.00
C TRP A 80 -15.34 22.79 -0.86
N GLY A 81 -16.33 22.40 -0.07
CA GLY A 81 -17.51 23.21 0.18
C GLY A 81 -18.17 22.88 1.51
N VAL A 82 -19.10 23.75 1.90
CA VAL A 82 -20.02 23.53 3.02
C VAL A 82 -21.43 23.40 2.45
N ALA A 83 -22.07 22.27 2.73
CA ALA A 83 -23.45 21.97 2.37
C ALA A 83 -24.41 22.60 3.39
N GLU A 84 -25.36 23.37 2.87
CA GLU A 84 -26.44 24.02 3.60
C GLU A 84 -27.78 23.45 3.10
N PRO A 85 -28.58 22.78 3.94
CA PRO A 85 -29.89 22.27 3.55
C PRO A 85 -30.87 23.44 3.30
N ALA A 86 -31.68 23.33 2.25
CA ALA A 86 -32.74 24.26 1.92
C ALA A 86 -34.03 23.48 1.58
N ALA A 87 -35.19 24.16 1.61
CA ALA A 87 -36.47 23.51 1.35
C ALA A 87 -36.59 22.94 -0.09
N ASP A 88 -35.84 23.50 -1.03
CA ASP A 88 -35.83 23.14 -2.45
C ASP A 88 -34.57 22.37 -2.89
N GLY A 89 -33.61 22.11 -2.00
CA GLY A 89 -32.39 21.41 -2.34
C GLY A 89 -31.25 21.60 -1.33
N VAL A 90 -30.01 21.50 -1.82
CA VAL A 90 -28.81 21.77 -1.04
C VAL A 90 -28.00 22.88 -1.70
N VAL A 91 -27.58 23.87 -0.91
CA VAL A 91 -26.67 24.92 -1.35
C VAL A 91 -25.26 24.58 -0.88
N ILE A 92 -24.30 24.54 -1.79
CA ILE A 92 -22.89 24.32 -1.46
C ILE A 92 -22.14 25.64 -1.59
N ARG A 93 -21.55 26.12 -0.50
CA ARG A 93 -20.64 27.27 -0.53
C ARG A 93 -19.20 26.79 -0.64
N GLU A 94 -18.53 27.14 -1.73
CA GLU A 94 -17.14 26.74 -1.94
C GLU A 94 -16.18 27.42 -0.94
N VAL A 95 -15.24 26.63 -0.43
CA VAL A 95 -14.23 27.06 0.55
C VAL A 95 -12.85 26.69 0.07
N ARG A 96 -11.84 27.42 0.56
CA ARG A 96 -10.46 27.31 0.06
C ARG A 96 -9.77 26.00 0.46
N ASN A 97 -10.12 25.44 1.60
CA ASN A 97 -9.60 24.19 2.14
C ASN A 97 -10.63 23.60 3.13
N ASP A 98 -10.40 22.37 3.59
CA ASP A 98 -11.21 21.61 4.53
C ASP A 98 -10.97 21.96 6.01
N VAL A 99 -9.85 22.61 6.31
CA VAL A 99 -9.40 22.84 7.69
C VAL A 99 -10.14 23.99 8.36
N GLY A 100 -10.82 23.69 9.47
CA GLY A 100 -11.40 24.70 10.38
C GLY A 100 -12.58 25.50 9.79
N VAL A 101 -13.16 25.04 8.69
CA VAL A 101 -14.27 25.72 7.98
C VAL A 101 -15.56 25.69 8.78
N VAL A 102 -15.81 24.55 9.44
CA VAL A 102 -17.01 24.31 10.23
C VAL A 102 -16.58 23.87 11.63
N ALA A 103 -17.30 24.34 12.65
CA ALA A 103 -17.06 23.92 14.02
C ALA A 103 -17.20 22.39 14.17
N LYS A 104 -16.36 21.80 15.02
CA LYS A 104 -16.47 20.40 15.39
C LYS A 104 -17.85 20.14 16.02
N GLY A 105 -18.51 19.06 15.60
CA GLY A 105 -19.85 18.69 16.07
C GLY A 105 -21.01 19.32 15.30
N THR A 106 -20.80 20.25 14.36
CA THR A 106 -21.89 20.75 13.50
C THR A 106 -22.49 19.61 12.66
N ARG A 107 -23.82 19.59 12.50
CA ARG A 107 -24.51 18.56 11.72
C ARG A 107 -25.62 19.16 10.85
N VAL A 108 -25.84 18.55 9.69
CA VAL A 108 -26.95 18.86 8.78
C VAL A 108 -27.85 17.64 8.56
N PRO A 109 -29.16 17.85 8.39
CA PRO A 109 -30.10 16.80 8.03
C PRO A 109 -29.86 16.37 6.59
N VAL A 110 -29.69 15.07 6.39
CA VAL A 110 -29.52 14.46 5.07
C VAL A 110 -30.56 13.36 4.90
N PRO A 111 -31.77 13.70 4.39
CA PRO A 111 -32.77 12.72 4.04
C PRO A 111 -32.25 11.81 2.92
N HIS A 112 -32.40 10.51 3.07
CA HIS A 112 -32.01 9.51 2.07
C HIS A 112 -33.08 8.43 1.97
N ARG A 113 -33.18 7.83 0.78
CA ARG A 113 -34.22 6.85 0.47
C ARG A 113 -33.69 5.43 0.64
N LEU A 114 -34.39 4.63 1.43
CA LEU A 114 -34.13 3.20 1.58
C LEU A 114 -34.67 2.41 0.37
N ALA A 115 -34.21 1.17 0.23
CA ALA A 115 -34.63 0.27 -0.85
C ALA A 115 -36.15 -0.01 -0.86
N ASP A 116 -36.80 0.01 0.30
CA ASP A 116 -38.26 -0.15 0.44
C ASP A 116 -39.05 1.14 0.15
N GLY A 117 -38.35 2.23 -0.19
CA GLY A 117 -38.93 3.52 -0.52
C GLY A 117 -39.19 4.44 0.66
N ARG A 118 -38.96 4.01 1.90
CA ARG A 118 -39.00 4.89 3.08
C ARG A 118 -37.86 5.91 3.03
N VAL A 119 -38.06 7.05 3.68
CA VAL A 119 -37.02 8.08 3.84
C VAL A 119 -36.61 8.16 5.30
N GLU A 120 -35.30 8.11 5.51
CA GLU A 120 -34.67 8.33 6.81
C GLU A 120 -33.76 9.55 6.76
N VAL A 121 -33.54 10.21 7.89
CA VAL A 121 -32.72 11.42 7.97
C VAL A 121 -31.43 11.11 8.72
N ALA A 122 -30.31 11.17 8.00
CA ALA A 122 -28.98 11.06 8.59
C ALA A 122 -28.50 12.42 9.11
N SER A 123 -27.65 12.40 10.13
CA SER A 123 -27.00 13.57 10.71
C SER A 123 -25.53 13.58 10.30
N LEU A 124 -25.19 14.35 9.25
CA LEU A 124 -23.84 14.35 8.67
C LEU A 124 -23.10 15.65 8.97
N TRP A 125 -21.77 15.59 9.00
CA TRP A 125 -20.94 16.79 9.02
C TRP A 125 -21.07 17.51 7.65
N PRO A 126 -21.28 18.84 7.61
CA PRO A 126 -21.69 19.53 6.37
C PRO A 126 -20.57 19.77 5.37
N VAL A 127 -19.32 19.40 5.66
CA VAL A 127 -18.25 19.59 4.69
C VAL A 127 -18.36 18.57 3.59
N VAL A 128 -18.25 19.07 2.36
CA VAL A 128 -18.33 18.30 1.13
C VAL A 128 -17.11 18.56 0.26
N TRP A 129 -16.82 17.63 -0.63
CA TRP A 129 -15.73 17.75 -1.58
C TRP A 129 -16.14 17.23 -2.95
N CYS A 130 -15.45 17.67 -4.00
CA CYS A 130 -15.51 17.09 -5.34
C CYS A 130 -14.12 17.13 -5.98
N SER A 131 -13.83 16.26 -6.94
CA SER A 131 -12.58 16.31 -7.72
C SER A 131 -12.87 16.58 -9.18
N ASN A 132 -11.85 17.02 -9.91
CA ASN A 132 -11.92 17.13 -11.37
C ASN A 132 -12.12 15.76 -12.03
N ASP A 133 -11.62 14.69 -11.40
CA ASP A 133 -11.80 13.32 -11.89
C ASP A 133 -13.24 12.83 -11.64
N GLU A 134 -13.94 13.34 -10.63
CA GLU A 134 -15.29 12.89 -10.31
C GLU A 134 -16.20 14.10 -10.00
N PRO A 135 -17.07 14.51 -10.95
CA PRO A 135 -17.76 15.80 -10.90
C PRO A 135 -18.97 15.83 -9.95
N PHE A 136 -18.99 14.99 -8.91
CA PHE A 136 -20.08 14.88 -7.94
C PHE A 136 -19.61 15.37 -6.56
N TRP A 137 -20.47 16.11 -5.88
CA TRP A 137 -20.19 16.52 -4.50
C TRP A 137 -20.49 15.39 -3.53
N ARG A 138 -19.61 15.22 -2.54
CA ARG A 138 -19.72 14.14 -1.56
C ARG A 138 -19.51 14.65 -0.15
N TYR A 139 -20.31 14.16 0.78
CA TYR A 139 -20.08 14.39 2.21
C TYR A 139 -18.75 13.76 2.62
N VAL A 140 -17.90 14.55 3.29
CA VAL A 140 -16.59 14.05 3.75
C VAL A 140 -16.76 12.96 4.81
N HIS A 141 -17.84 13.04 5.60
CA HIS A 141 -18.15 12.12 6.70
C HIS A 141 -18.27 10.65 6.28
N ASN A 142 -18.98 10.38 5.19
CA ASN A 142 -19.28 9.01 4.75
C ASN A 142 -19.10 8.79 3.25
N GLY A 143 -18.88 9.85 2.46
CA GLY A 143 -18.73 9.75 1.02
C GLY A 143 -20.02 9.71 0.20
N TRP A 144 -21.19 9.84 0.84
CA TRP A 144 -22.47 9.89 0.13
C TRP A 144 -22.53 11.07 -0.83
N SER A 145 -23.14 10.85 -1.99
CA SER A 145 -23.45 11.93 -2.94
C SER A 145 -24.40 12.94 -2.27
N VAL A 146 -24.13 14.22 -2.50
CA VAL A 146 -25.05 15.30 -2.09
C VAL A 146 -26.28 15.30 -3.00
N GLU A 147 -26.08 15.05 -4.29
CA GLU A 147 -27.12 14.99 -5.32
C GLU A 147 -28.01 13.74 -5.17
N GLN A 148 -27.45 12.63 -4.71
CA GLN A 148 -28.14 11.36 -4.46
C GLN A 148 -27.85 10.85 -3.05
N PRO A 149 -28.50 11.43 -2.02
CA PRO A 149 -28.28 11.03 -0.64
C PRO A 149 -28.50 9.54 -0.41
N GLY A 150 -27.60 8.90 0.35
CA GLY A 150 -27.64 7.46 0.61
C GLY A 150 -26.92 6.61 -0.43
N SER A 151 -26.46 7.18 -1.54
CA SER A 151 -25.71 6.47 -2.58
C SER A 151 -24.25 6.92 -2.64
N PHE A 152 -23.38 5.97 -2.96
CA PHE A 152 -22.02 6.27 -3.40
C PHE A 152 -22.07 6.45 -4.92
N PRO A 153 -21.68 7.60 -5.46
CA PRO A 153 -21.61 7.77 -6.90
C PRO A 153 -20.59 6.79 -7.47
N ALA A 154 -20.83 6.28 -8.68
CA ALA A 154 -19.89 5.41 -9.37
C ALA A 154 -18.56 6.13 -9.58
N ALA A 155 -17.45 5.40 -9.47
CA ALA A 155 -16.15 5.87 -9.92
C ALA A 155 -16.17 6.14 -11.43
N LEU A 156 -15.26 6.96 -11.94
CA LEU A 156 -14.90 6.84 -13.35
C LEU A 156 -14.40 5.41 -13.61
N ASP A 157 -14.84 4.81 -14.71
CA ASP A 157 -14.53 3.42 -15.03
C ASP A 157 -13.06 3.27 -15.47
N PRO A 158 -12.17 2.71 -14.63
CA PRO A 158 -10.85 2.30 -15.08
C PRO A 158 -10.96 1.34 -16.25
N MET A 159 -10.07 1.52 -17.22
CA MET A 159 -9.96 0.62 -18.35
C MET A 159 -9.44 -0.73 -17.85
N CYS A 160 -9.99 -1.80 -18.42
CA CYS A 160 -9.46 -3.15 -18.21
C CYS A 160 -7.96 -3.19 -18.56
N PRO A 161 -7.07 -3.67 -17.66
CA PRO A 161 -5.61 -3.62 -17.88
C PRO A 161 -5.11 -4.80 -18.72
N SER A 162 -5.91 -5.87 -18.85
CA SER A 162 -5.54 -7.10 -19.56
C SER A 162 -6.77 -7.82 -20.09
N PRO A 163 -6.73 -8.41 -21.30
CA PRO A 163 -7.79 -9.30 -21.77
C PRO A 163 -7.97 -10.56 -20.92
N ASP A 164 -6.97 -10.93 -20.12
CA ASP A 164 -6.99 -12.12 -19.27
C ASP A 164 -7.70 -11.88 -17.92
N LEU A 165 -8.00 -10.61 -17.58
CA LEU A 165 -8.57 -10.22 -16.29
C LEU A 165 -9.86 -9.38 -16.45
N PRO A 166 -10.96 -9.98 -16.93
CA PRO A 166 -12.20 -9.24 -17.21
C PRO A 166 -12.92 -8.72 -15.96
N TYR A 167 -12.60 -9.21 -14.76
CA TYR A 167 -13.35 -8.87 -13.55
C TYR A 167 -12.57 -7.92 -12.65
N GLU A 168 -13.12 -6.73 -12.45
CA GLU A 168 -12.59 -5.71 -11.58
C GLU A 168 -13.27 -5.74 -10.21
N VAL A 169 -12.48 -5.74 -9.14
CA VAL A 169 -12.97 -5.59 -7.76
C VAL A 169 -12.72 -4.16 -7.31
N ARG A 170 -13.79 -3.39 -7.11
CA ARG A 170 -13.75 -2.02 -6.56
C ARG A 170 -14.20 -2.02 -5.11
N VAL A 171 -13.54 -1.22 -4.28
CA VAL A 171 -13.91 -1.05 -2.88
C VAL A 171 -14.00 0.43 -2.55
N TYR A 172 -15.13 0.83 -1.98
CA TYR A 172 -15.34 2.14 -1.40
C TYR A 172 -14.80 2.16 0.02
N SER A 173 -13.78 2.99 0.25
CA SER A 173 -13.12 3.09 1.54
C SER A 173 -13.40 4.46 2.15
N VAL A 174 -13.82 4.46 3.41
CA VAL A 174 -13.90 5.64 4.28
C VAL A 174 -12.70 5.56 5.23
N PRO A 175 -11.73 6.49 5.17
CA PRO A 175 -10.54 6.43 6.04
C PRO A 175 -10.87 6.44 7.53
N ASP A 176 -9.95 5.96 8.36
CA ASP A 176 -10.13 5.90 9.82
C ASP A 176 -10.26 7.31 10.43
N GLY A 177 -11.26 7.46 11.30
CA GLY A 177 -11.66 8.73 11.89
C GLY A 177 -12.85 9.34 11.17
N ILE A 178 -13.66 10.10 11.90
CA ILE A 178 -14.62 11.00 11.28
C ILE A 178 -13.79 12.00 10.50
N ALA A 179 -13.66 11.79 9.18
CA ALA A 179 -13.15 12.79 8.25
C ALA A 179 -14.12 13.96 8.33
N GLY A 180 -13.84 14.80 9.32
CA GLY A 180 -14.65 15.94 9.67
C GLY A 180 -14.62 16.41 11.09
N GLU A 181 -14.00 15.67 12.00
CA GLU A 181 -13.71 16.20 13.31
C GLU A 181 -12.22 16.44 13.54
N ASP A 182 -11.37 15.70 12.82
CA ASP A 182 -9.93 15.78 12.91
C ASP A 182 -9.39 16.02 11.48
N HIS A 183 -9.16 17.29 11.15
CA HIS A 183 -8.85 17.91 9.84
C HIS A 183 -7.57 17.41 9.12
N THR A 184 -7.27 16.11 9.11
CA THR A 184 -5.98 15.56 8.65
C THR A 184 -6.08 14.26 7.82
N GLY A 185 -7.28 13.78 7.47
CA GLY A 185 -7.51 12.48 6.80
C GLY A 185 -7.69 12.56 5.28
N GLY A 186 -7.48 11.42 4.58
CA GLY A 186 -7.79 11.28 3.15
C GLY A 186 -9.30 11.29 2.85
N ALA A 187 -9.68 11.57 1.61
CA ALA A 187 -11.09 11.61 1.19
C ALA A 187 -11.67 10.18 0.96
N PRO A 188 -12.96 9.94 1.27
CA PRO A 188 -13.63 8.70 0.91
C PRO A 188 -13.65 8.52 -0.61
N SER A 189 -13.23 7.37 -1.12
CA SER A 189 -13.20 7.14 -2.56
C SER A 189 -13.27 5.66 -2.94
N TRP A 190 -13.62 5.43 -4.19
CA TRP A 190 -13.50 4.12 -4.82
C TRP A 190 -12.04 3.85 -5.15
N TRP A 191 -11.63 2.63 -4.91
CA TRP A 191 -10.34 2.10 -5.36
C TRP A 191 -10.55 0.76 -6.01
N THR A 192 -10.00 0.59 -7.20
CA THR A 192 -9.76 -0.76 -7.74
C THR A 192 -8.77 -1.46 -6.82
N ARG A 193 -9.17 -2.59 -6.26
CA ARG A 193 -8.35 -3.40 -5.35
C ARG A 193 -7.73 -4.60 -6.03
N ALA A 194 -8.44 -5.21 -6.97
CA ALA A 194 -7.96 -6.39 -7.65
C ALA A 194 -8.58 -6.54 -9.03
N TRP A 195 -7.87 -7.28 -9.87
CA TRP A 195 -8.34 -7.77 -11.16
C TRP A 195 -8.27 -9.30 -11.16
N CYS A 196 -9.33 -9.96 -11.64
CA CYS A 196 -9.47 -11.41 -11.58
C CYS A 196 -9.82 -11.99 -12.96
N ASP A 197 -9.33 -13.20 -13.20
CA ASP A 197 -9.63 -14.02 -14.38
C ASP A 197 -11.06 -14.60 -14.33
N ARG A 198 -11.66 -14.71 -13.15
CA ARG A 198 -12.97 -15.31 -12.93
C ARG A 198 -13.85 -14.54 -11.95
N LEU A 199 -15.18 -14.61 -12.20
CA LEU A 199 -16.19 -13.94 -11.40
C LEU A 199 -16.23 -14.43 -9.95
N ASP A 200 -16.13 -15.75 -9.72
CA ASP A 200 -16.21 -16.34 -8.38
C ASP A 200 -15.06 -15.86 -7.47
N LYS A 201 -13.87 -15.70 -8.03
CA LYS A 201 -12.72 -15.13 -7.32
C LYS A 201 -12.91 -13.65 -7.01
N ALA A 202 -13.43 -12.88 -7.97
CA ALA A 202 -13.73 -11.46 -7.79
C ALA A 202 -14.80 -11.23 -6.72
N VAL A 203 -15.88 -12.02 -6.73
CA VAL A 203 -16.94 -11.99 -5.72
C VAL A 203 -16.37 -12.35 -4.35
N LEU A 204 -15.54 -13.40 -4.25
CA LEU A 204 -14.91 -13.78 -2.98
C LEU A 204 -14.05 -12.63 -2.41
N LEU A 205 -13.25 -11.95 -3.22
CA LEU A 205 -12.46 -10.81 -2.79
C LEU A 205 -13.33 -9.61 -2.38
N ALA A 206 -14.38 -9.31 -3.15
CA ALA A 206 -15.32 -8.22 -2.86
C ALA A 206 -16.05 -8.45 -1.52
N ASP A 207 -16.65 -9.63 -1.34
CA ASP A 207 -17.36 -10.00 -0.10
C ASP A 207 -16.43 -9.95 1.09
N THR A 208 -15.22 -10.49 0.93
CA THR A 208 -14.20 -10.49 1.97
C THR A 208 -13.77 -9.09 2.37
N ALA A 209 -13.65 -8.17 1.41
CA ALA A 209 -13.22 -6.79 1.65
C ALA A 209 -14.15 -6.04 2.60
N VAL A 210 -15.43 -6.40 2.65
CA VAL A 210 -16.46 -5.77 3.48
C VAL A 210 -16.97 -6.65 4.62
N ALA A 211 -16.61 -7.93 4.68
CA ALA A 211 -17.05 -8.86 5.72
C ALA A 211 -16.34 -8.64 7.07
N HIS A 212 -15.13 -8.07 7.08
CA HIS A 212 -14.33 -7.89 8.29
C HIS A 212 -13.64 -6.52 8.35
N ARG A 213 -13.19 -6.12 9.54
CA ARG A 213 -12.32 -4.94 9.76
C ARG A 213 -10.90 -5.38 10.08
N LEU A 214 -9.88 -4.73 9.50
CA LEU A 214 -8.48 -5.04 9.79
C LEU A 214 -8.08 -4.78 11.24
N SER A 215 -8.72 -3.80 11.87
CA SER A 215 -8.52 -3.44 13.27
C SER A 215 -9.87 -3.25 13.94
N ALA A 216 -9.90 -3.42 15.26
CA ALA A 216 -10.98 -2.92 16.07
C ALA A 216 -10.64 -1.48 16.45
N PRO A 217 -11.27 -0.44 15.87
CA PRO A 217 -11.36 0.81 16.61
C PRO A 217 -12.34 0.57 17.78
N GLU A 218 -12.01 1.05 18.97
CA GLU A 218 -13.03 1.51 19.90
C GLU A 218 -13.94 2.44 19.07
N ARG A 219 -15.14 1.99 18.71
CA ARG A 219 -16.10 2.74 17.88
C ARG A 219 -16.08 4.21 18.33
N PRO A 220 -15.62 5.17 17.51
CA PRO A 220 -15.97 6.55 17.74
C PRO A 220 -17.50 6.62 17.64
N ALA A 221 -18.16 7.30 18.56
CA ALA A 221 -19.59 7.54 18.46
C ALA A 221 -19.86 8.30 17.14
N GLY A 222 -20.38 7.63 16.10
CA GLY A 222 -20.87 8.33 14.91
C GLY A 222 -20.68 7.74 13.50
N GLY A 223 -20.16 6.52 13.28
CA GLY A 223 -20.22 5.93 11.93
C GLY A 223 -19.33 4.72 11.64
N ASP A 224 -19.58 4.06 10.50
CA ASP A 224 -18.74 2.99 9.94
C ASP A 224 -17.55 3.58 9.17
N CYS A 225 -16.33 3.18 9.55
CA CYS A 225 -15.09 3.48 8.82
C CYS A 225 -14.51 2.20 8.17
N GLY A 226 -13.50 2.38 7.33
CA GLY A 226 -12.86 1.34 6.52
C GLY A 226 -13.57 1.07 5.20
N ASN A 227 -13.47 -0.16 4.71
CA ASN A 227 -14.21 -0.61 3.52
C ASN A 227 -15.70 -0.74 3.86
N VAL A 228 -16.55 0.04 3.19
CA VAL A 228 -18.00 0.09 3.47
C VAL A 228 -18.87 -0.46 2.34
N CYS A 229 -18.33 -0.54 1.13
CA CYS A 229 -18.99 -1.14 -0.02
C CYS A 229 -17.94 -1.73 -0.96
N ALA A 230 -18.24 -2.87 -1.58
CA ALA A 230 -17.45 -3.45 -2.64
C ALA A 230 -18.36 -3.79 -3.83
N GLU A 231 -17.84 -3.61 -5.04
CA GLU A 231 -18.55 -3.89 -6.28
C GLU A 231 -17.62 -4.69 -7.21
N VAL A 232 -18.21 -5.59 -8.00
CA VAL A 232 -17.51 -6.28 -9.08
C VAL A 232 -18.07 -5.81 -10.41
N PHE A 233 -17.16 -5.40 -11.29
CA PHE A 233 -17.48 -5.01 -12.66
C PHE A 233 -16.89 -6.01 -13.64
N GLU A 234 -17.69 -6.40 -14.61
CA GLU A 234 -17.28 -7.18 -15.76
C GLU A 234 -16.97 -6.22 -16.91
N HIS A 235 -15.75 -6.33 -17.44
CA HIS A 235 -15.25 -5.54 -18.54
C HIS A 235 -15.27 -6.36 -19.84
N SER A 236 -15.61 -5.69 -20.94
CA SER A 236 -15.41 -6.25 -22.27
C SER A 236 -13.91 -6.27 -22.57
N THR A 237 -13.36 -7.47 -22.81
CA THR A 237 -11.93 -7.65 -23.13
C THR A 237 -11.64 -7.54 -24.63
N SER A 238 -12.68 -7.60 -25.47
CA SER A 238 -12.58 -7.50 -26.93
C SER A 238 -12.93 -6.11 -27.48
N ASP A 239 -13.72 -5.33 -26.73
CA ASP A 239 -14.11 -3.98 -27.10
C ASP A 239 -14.04 -3.07 -25.87
N LEU A 240 -12.91 -2.38 -25.74
CA LEU A 240 -12.64 -1.43 -24.66
C LEU A 240 -13.54 -0.19 -24.69
N GLY A 241 -14.29 0.04 -25.78
CA GLY A 241 -15.30 1.11 -25.86
C GLY A 241 -16.64 0.74 -25.20
N THR A 242 -16.86 -0.54 -24.90
CA THR A 242 -18.05 -0.99 -24.18
C THR A 242 -17.90 -0.68 -22.69
N LEU A 243 -18.87 0.06 -22.14
CA LEU A 243 -18.89 0.39 -20.70
C LEU A 243 -18.97 -0.88 -19.85
N PRO A 244 -18.25 -0.94 -18.73
CA PRO A 244 -18.28 -2.10 -17.85
C PRO A 244 -19.64 -2.28 -17.19
N ARG A 245 -19.97 -3.53 -16.89
CA ARG A 245 -21.23 -3.92 -16.26
C ARG A 245 -21.00 -4.32 -14.82
N ARG A 246 -21.67 -3.67 -13.86
CA ARG A 246 -21.67 -4.15 -12.47
C ARG A 246 -22.40 -5.48 -12.39
N VAL A 247 -21.70 -6.52 -11.93
CA VAL A 247 -22.22 -7.90 -11.80
C VAL A 247 -22.37 -8.35 -10.35
N HIS A 248 -21.74 -7.65 -9.39
CA HIS A 248 -21.88 -7.93 -7.96
C HIS A 248 -21.77 -6.65 -7.13
N ARG A 249 -22.39 -6.67 -5.95
CA ARG A 249 -22.27 -5.62 -4.92
C ARG A 249 -22.41 -6.25 -3.54
N ALA A 250 -21.53 -5.86 -2.64
CA ALA A 250 -21.56 -6.22 -1.23
C ALA A 250 -21.40 -4.97 -0.37
N ASP A 251 -22.40 -4.67 0.45
CA ASP A 251 -22.35 -3.58 1.43
C ASP A 251 -21.86 -4.12 2.79
N ALA A 252 -21.03 -3.36 3.48
CA ALA A 252 -20.48 -3.78 4.76
C ALA A 252 -21.54 -3.73 5.86
N HIS A 253 -21.62 -4.77 6.69
CA HIS A 253 -22.48 -4.73 7.87
C HIS A 253 -21.91 -3.75 8.92
N PRO A 254 -22.74 -2.92 9.59
CA PRO A 254 -22.26 -1.99 10.62
C PRO A 254 -21.61 -2.66 11.83
N ASP A 255 -22.04 -3.89 12.14
CA ASP A 255 -21.47 -4.71 13.23
C ASP A 255 -20.49 -5.78 12.73
N ARG A 256 -19.94 -5.64 11.53
CA ARG A 256 -18.99 -6.63 11.01
C ARG A 256 -17.78 -6.80 11.95
N PRO A 257 -17.35 -8.05 12.22
CA PRO A 257 -16.30 -8.30 13.19
C PRO A 257 -14.93 -7.80 12.71
N ALA A 258 -14.03 -7.54 13.66
CA ALA A 258 -12.62 -7.41 13.35
C ALA A 258 -12.03 -8.77 12.95
N VAL A 259 -11.03 -8.76 12.07
CA VAL A 259 -10.24 -9.96 11.73
C VAL A 259 -9.62 -10.50 13.04
N PRO A 260 -9.76 -11.79 13.34
CA PRO A 260 -9.13 -12.38 14.51
C PRO A 260 -7.61 -12.20 14.44
N HIS A 261 -7.03 -11.60 15.48
CA HIS A 261 -5.58 -11.57 15.62
C HIS A 261 -5.06 -12.96 15.89
N ARG A 262 -4.07 -13.37 15.10
CA ARG A 262 -3.35 -14.61 15.35
C ARG A 262 -2.21 -14.36 16.34
N PRO A 263 -2.07 -15.16 17.40
CA PRO A 263 -0.86 -15.14 18.21
C PRO A 263 0.36 -15.42 17.32
N SER A 264 1.44 -14.66 17.53
CA SER A 264 2.68 -14.78 16.76
C SER A 264 3.22 -16.21 16.69
N ASP A 265 2.97 -17.01 17.72
CA ASP A 265 3.55 -18.35 17.90
C ASP A 265 2.63 -19.47 17.42
N THR A 266 1.55 -19.11 16.73
CA THR A 266 0.63 -20.08 16.15
C THR A 266 0.78 -20.02 14.65
N TRP A 267 1.44 -20.99 14.04
CA TRP A 267 1.50 -21.16 12.58
C TRP A 267 0.84 -22.49 12.21
N PRO A 268 0.02 -22.58 11.14
CA PRO A 268 -0.59 -23.84 10.79
C PRO A 268 0.51 -24.76 10.27
N LYS A 269 0.61 -25.96 10.86
CA LYS A 269 1.55 -26.97 10.42
C LYS A 269 1.18 -27.46 9.01
N GLY A 270 2.18 -27.97 8.29
CA GLY A 270 1.95 -28.65 7.02
C GLY A 270 1.74 -27.70 5.83
N ARG A 271 2.30 -26.48 5.88
CA ARG A 271 2.30 -25.58 4.73
C ARG A 271 2.95 -26.28 3.52
N PRO A 272 2.26 -26.38 2.38
CA PRO A 272 2.85 -26.89 1.14
C PRO A 272 4.03 -26.04 0.67
N ALA A 273 4.94 -26.67 -0.07
CA ALA A 273 6.00 -25.94 -0.75
C ALA A 273 5.42 -24.93 -1.74
N SER A 274 6.07 -23.78 -1.85
CA SER A 274 5.78 -22.78 -2.89
C SER A 274 6.01 -23.40 -4.26
N THR A 275 5.11 -23.14 -5.21
CA THR A 275 5.31 -23.50 -6.62
C THR A 275 5.94 -22.34 -7.37
N GLU A 276 6.38 -22.58 -8.61
CA GLU A 276 6.83 -21.52 -9.52
C GLU A 276 5.82 -20.36 -9.62
N PRO A 277 6.29 -19.13 -9.84
CA PRO A 277 5.41 -17.95 -9.96
C PRO A 277 4.38 -18.14 -11.08
N THR A 278 3.15 -17.68 -10.85
CA THR A 278 2.17 -17.56 -11.93
C THR A 278 2.73 -16.61 -13.01
N PRO A 279 2.67 -16.95 -14.30
CA PRO A 279 3.04 -16.02 -15.36
C PRO A 279 2.23 -14.73 -15.27
N GLU A 280 2.82 -13.59 -15.66
CA GLU A 280 2.04 -12.35 -15.73
C GLU A 280 0.96 -12.45 -16.82
N PRO A 281 -0.20 -11.80 -16.63
CA PRO A 281 -1.20 -11.62 -17.67
C PRO A 281 -0.63 -10.79 -18.81
N THR A 282 -1.23 -10.91 -19.98
CA THR A 282 -0.87 -10.05 -21.11
C THR A 282 -1.43 -8.67 -20.85
N TRP A 283 -0.59 -7.67 -20.59
CA TRP A 283 -1.05 -6.29 -20.40
C TRP A 283 -1.38 -5.62 -21.73
N PHE A 284 -2.39 -4.72 -21.76
CA PHE A 284 -2.63 -3.91 -22.95
C PHE A 284 -1.45 -2.99 -23.25
N GLN A 285 -1.23 -2.70 -24.54
CA GLN A 285 -0.14 -1.83 -24.97
C GLN A 285 -0.30 -0.43 -24.38
N GLY A 286 0.73 0.03 -23.66
CA GLY A 286 0.75 1.36 -23.06
C GLY A 286 0.20 1.45 -21.64
N GLU A 287 -0.22 0.32 -21.04
CA GLU A 287 -0.52 0.26 -19.60
C GLU A 287 0.73 0.66 -18.80
N LYS A 288 0.59 1.67 -17.93
CA LYS A 288 1.72 2.25 -17.20
C LYS A 288 1.84 1.69 -15.79
N HIS A 289 0.72 1.21 -15.23
CA HIS A 289 0.63 0.79 -13.83
C HIS A 289 -0.14 -0.53 -13.70
N PRO A 290 0.32 -1.61 -14.36
CA PRO A 290 -0.35 -2.90 -14.25
C PRO A 290 -0.33 -3.40 -12.79
N PRO A 291 -1.36 -4.15 -12.35
CA PRO A 291 -1.36 -4.79 -11.04
C PRO A 291 -0.36 -5.95 -11.05
N THR A 292 0.90 -5.71 -10.68
CA THR A 292 2.00 -6.68 -10.81
C THR A 292 2.12 -7.68 -9.64
N TYR A 293 1.35 -7.48 -8.58
CA TYR A 293 1.35 -8.35 -7.40
C TYR A 293 0.18 -9.30 -7.45
N ASP A 294 0.40 -10.61 -7.41
CA ASP A 294 -0.69 -11.58 -7.33
C ASP A 294 -0.77 -12.22 -5.94
N LEU A 295 -2.00 -12.36 -5.46
CA LEU A 295 -2.31 -13.10 -4.24
C LEU A 295 -2.65 -14.53 -4.62
N ARG A 296 -1.78 -15.47 -4.25
CA ARG A 296 -1.99 -16.90 -4.42
C ARG A 296 -2.49 -17.51 -3.14
N VAL A 297 -3.52 -18.34 -3.22
CA VAL A 297 -4.10 -19.04 -2.08
C VAL A 297 -3.96 -20.54 -2.30
N TRP A 298 -3.88 -21.28 -1.20
CA TRP A 298 -3.84 -22.74 -1.25
C TRP A 298 -5.11 -23.35 -0.67
N SER A 299 -5.65 -24.36 -1.34
CA SER A 299 -6.68 -25.26 -0.81
C SER A 299 -6.25 -26.72 -0.95
N GLU A 300 -6.79 -27.61 -0.12
CA GLU A 300 -6.52 -29.06 -0.25
C GLU A 300 -7.06 -29.63 -1.57
N ALA A 301 -8.16 -29.06 -2.09
CA ALA A 301 -8.82 -29.53 -3.29
C ALA A 301 -8.09 -29.11 -4.58
N ASP A 302 -7.59 -27.88 -4.63
CA ASP A 302 -7.12 -27.24 -5.87
C ASP A 302 -5.61 -26.95 -5.87
N GLY A 303 -4.94 -27.09 -4.73
CA GLY A 303 -3.55 -26.70 -4.58
C GLY A 303 -3.38 -25.17 -4.61
N TRP A 304 -2.23 -24.70 -5.10
CA TRP A 304 -1.94 -23.28 -5.23
C TRP A 304 -2.64 -22.67 -6.45
N MET A 305 -3.47 -21.65 -6.23
CA MET A 305 -4.12 -20.90 -7.30
C MET A 305 -3.99 -19.39 -7.09
N THR A 306 -3.89 -18.62 -8.19
CA THR A 306 -3.98 -17.15 -8.12
C THR A 306 -5.43 -16.74 -7.91
N LEU A 307 -5.67 -16.01 -6.82
CA LEU A 307 -6.98 -15.46 -6.48
C LEU A 307 -7.25 -14.13 -7.20
N GLY A 308 -6.23 -13.29 -7.38
CA GLY A 308 -6.34 -12.05 -8.13
C GLY A 308 -5.03 -11.26 -8.16
N TRP A 309 -4.95 -10.35 -9.12
CA TRP A 309 -3.86 -9.39 -9.29
C TRP A 309 -4.22 -8.10 -8.57
N ILE A 310 -3.47 -7.79 -7.52
CA ILE A 310 -3.78 -6.77 -6.53
C ILE A 310 -3.18 -5.42 -6.92
N VAL A 311 -4.01 -4.38 -6.87
CA VAL A 311 -3.62 -2.99 -7.10
C VAL A 311 -3.09 -2.36 -5.80
N GLY A 312 -2.06 -1.51 -5.91
CA GLY A 312 -1.47 -0.81 -4.76
C GLY A 312 -0.32 -1.58 -4.08
N GLY A 313 0.18 -2.64 -4.70
CA GLY A 313 1.44 -3.30 -4.35
C GLY A 313 1.35 -4.36 -3.26
N ARG A 314 2.53 -4.78 -2.78
CA ARG A 314 2.72 -5.82 -1.74
C ARG A 314 1.80 -5.67 -0.53
N GLY A 315 1.70 -4.45 0.02
CA GLY A 315 0.90 -4.16 1.21
C GLY A 315 -0.60 -4.40 1.01
N SER A 316 -1.15 -4.03 -0.16
CA SER A 316 -2.55 -4.30 -0.49
C SER A 316 -2.85 -5.79 -0.57
N ALA A 317 -1.92 -6.60 -1.09
CA ALA A 317 -2.08 -8.05 -1.15
C ALA A 317 -2.08 -8.68 0.24
N GLY A 318 -1.21 -8.20 1.14
CA GLY A 318 -1.21 -8.62 2.55
C GLY A 318 -2.51 -8.26 3.27
N ILE A 319 -3.06 -7.07 3.02
CA ILE A 319 -4.38 -6.66 3.53
C ILE A 319 -5.49 -7.60 3.04
N ALA A 320 -5.49 -7.96 1.76
CA ALA A 320 -6.46 -8.90 1.20
C ALA A 320 -6.34 -10.29 1.85
N ALA A 321 -5.12 -10.80 2.03
CA ALA A 321 -4.88 -12.06 2.73
C ALA A 321 -5.35 -12.04 4.19
N ALA A 322 -5.14 -10.93 4.91
CA ALA A 322 -5.63 -10.75 6.27
C ALA A 322 -7.16 -10.71 6.35
N LEU A 323 -7.82 -9.98 5.44
CA LEU A 323 -9.29 -9.91 5.38
C LEU A 323 -9.90 -11.27 4.99
N LEU A 324 -9.22 -12.06 4.15
CA LEU A 324 -9.56 -13.46 3.86
C LEU A 324 -9.40 -14.36 5.09
N ARG A 325 -8.86 -13.86 6.21
CA ARG A 325 -8.60 -14.63 7.44
C ARG A 325 -7.72 -15.85 7.15
N VAL A 326 -6.71 -15.67 6.29
CA VAL A 326 -5.81 -16.76 5.91
C VAL A 326 -5.13 -17.32 7.17
N GLY A 327 -5.33 -18.61 7.42
CA GLY A 327 -4.83 -19.29 8.61
C GLY A 327 -5.54 -18.95 9.93
N THR A 328 -6.54 -18.06 9.95
CA THR A 328 -7.34 -17.70 11.14
C THR A 328 -8.82 -18.11 11.01
N GLY A 329 -9.07 -19.21 10.31
CA GLY A 329 -10.41 -19.76 10.09
C GLY A 329 -11.14 -19.21 8.86
N GLY A 330 -10.42 -18.54 7.97
CA GLY A 330 -10.88 -18.21 6.62
C GLY A 330 -10.95 -19.42 5.67
N PRO A 331 -11.37 -19.21 4.41
CA PRO A 331 -11.51 -20.27 3.41
C PRO A 331 -10.17 -20.91 3.01
N PHE A 332 -9.05 -20.21 3.21
CA PHE A 332 -7.72 -20.69 2.84
C PHE A 332 -6.81 -20.75 4.07
N PRO A 333 -6.13 -21.88 4.34
CA PRO A 333 -5.18 -21.98 5.43
C PRO A 333 -3.85 -21.26 5.13
N PHE A 334 -3.48 -21.14 3.85
CA PHE A 334 -2.23 -20.51 3.41
C PHE A 334 -2.44 -19.64 2.16
N ALA A 335 -1.63 -18.59 2.05
CA ALA A 335 -1.51 -17.76 0.88
C ALA A 335 -0.07 -17.26 0.70
N GLU A 336 0.23 -16.74 -0.48
CA GLU A 336 1.52 -16.16 -0.88
C GLU A 336 1.26 -14.90 -1.69
N THR A 337 2.09 -13.87 -1.46
CA THR A 337 2.14 -12.73 -2.38
C THR A 337 3.36 -12.91 -3.27
N TRP A 338 3.15 -12.92 -4.57
CA TRP A 338 4.22 -12.86 -5.55
C TRP A 338 4.18 -11.50 -6.24
N GLY A 339 5.34 -10.95 -6.55
CA GLY A 339 5.46 -9.62 -7.13
C GLY A 339 6.62 -9.53 -8.13
N PRO A 340 6.75 -8.37 -8.79
CA PRO A 340 7.89 -8.10 -9.65
C PRO A 340 9.17 -8.17 -8.82
N ARG A 341 10.18 -8.90 -9.29
CA ARG A 341 11.48 -8.89 -8.64
C ARG A 341 12.02 -7.47 -8.68
N HIS A 342 12.29 -6.89 -7.51
CA HIS A 342 12.78 -5.52 -7.46
C HIS A 342 14.17 -5.47 -8.11
N PRO A 343 14.39 -4.64 -9.14
CA PRO A 343 15.75 -4.25 -9.50
C PRO A 343 16.42 -3.66 -8.26
N ASP A 344 17.69 -4.00 -8.07
CA ASP A 344 18.56 -3.25 -7.17
C ASP A 344 18.36 -1.75 -7.40
N ALA A 345 18.50 -0.99 -6.31
CA ALA A 345 18.08 0.41 -6.08
C ALA A 345 18.36 1.49 -7.15
N TRP A 346 18.90 1.12 -8.31
CA TRP A 346 19.43 1.98 -9.35
C TRP A 346 18.62 2.01 -10.65
N ASN A 347 17.60 1.16 -10.86
CA ASN A 347 16.69 1.32 -11.99
C ASN A 347 15.23 0.98 -11.62
N TYR A 348 14.27 1.77 -12.11
CA TYR A 348 12.84 1.63 -11.78
C TYR A 348 12.07 0.77 -12.80
N ASP A 349 12.75 -0.16 -13.48
CA ASP A 349 12.10 -1.04 -14.46
C ASP A 349 11.71 -2.40 -13.84
N TRP A 350 10.63 -2.33 -13.06
CA TRP A 350 9.95 -3.40 -12.34
C TRP A 350 9.42 -4.59 -13.18
N THR A 351 9.24 -4.50 -14.49
CA THR A 351 8.62 -5.58 -15.28
C THR A 351 9.62 -6.50 -15.98
N GLN A 352 10.92 -6.17 -15.97
CA GLN A 352 11.93 -6.87 -16.77
C GLN A 352 12.73 -7.96 -16.02
N GLU A 353 12.52 -8.13 -14.71
CA GLU A 353 13.45 -8.89 -13.85
C GLU A 353 12.87 -10.19 -13.27
N GLY A 354 11.74 -10.64 -13.82
CA GLY A 354 11.02 -11.83 -13.38
C GLY A 354 10.20 -11.59 -12.12
N ARG A 355 9.74 -12.68 -11.49
CA ARG A 355 8.84 -12.63 -10.34
C ARG A 355 9.47 -13.30 -9.13
N GLU A 356 9.24 -12.75 -7.94
CA GLU A 356 9.73 -13.32 -6.68
C GLU A 356 8.64 -13.42 -5.61
N LEU A 357 8.84 -14.35 -4.68
CA LEU A 357 7.96 -14.53 -3.53
C LEU A 357 8.21 -13.40 -2.52
N MET A 358 7.21 -12.54 -2.35
CA MET A 358 7.28 -11.34 -1.51
C MET A 358 6.87 -11.61 -0.06
N ASP A 359 5.76 -12.33 0.12
CA ASP A 359 5.17 -12.61 1.43
C ASP A 359 4.56 -14.01 1.51
N ARG A 360 4.46 -14.52 2.74
CA ARG A 360 3.74 -15.75 3.09
C ARG A 360 2.67 -15.42 4.10
N HIS A 361 1.46 -15.93 3.90
CA HIS A 361 0.32 -15.72 4.78
C HIS A 361 -0.22 -17.07 5.27
N PRO A 362 -0.56 -17.23 6.55
CA PRO A 362 -0.23 -16.33 7.65
C PRO A 362 1.29 -16.14 7.77
N ASP A 363 1.70 -14.99 8.32
CA ASP A 363 3.12 -14.71 8.57
C ASP A 363 3.74 -15.82 9.43
N GLU A 364 5.00 -16.14 9.11
CA GLU A 364 5.80 -17.06 9.92
C GLU A 364 6.04 -16.46 11.31
N PRO A 365 5.98 -17.25 12.39
CA PRO A 365 6.28 -16.78 13.73
C PRO A 365 7.62 -16.06 13.81
N TYR A 366 7.72 -15.02 14.65
CA TYR A 366 8.97 -14.26 14.78
C TYR A 366 10.15 -15.15 15.18
N ALA A 367 9.93 -16.14 16.05
CA ALA A 367 10.98 -17.08 16.45
C ALA A 367 11.47 -17.96 15.28
N GLU A 368 10.54 -18.50 14.48
CA GLU A 368 10.87 -19.32 13.31
C GLU A 368 11.52 -18.49 12.20
N SER A 369 11.00 -17.29 11.93
CA SER A 369 11.61 -16.38 10.97
C SER A 369 13.01 -15.93 11.42
N THR A 370 13.23 -15.66 12.71
CA THR A 370 14.56 -15.35 13.25
C THR A 370 15.53 -16.51 13.03
N VAL A 371 15.12 -17.75 13.33
CA VAL A 371 15.96 -18.94 13.06
C VAL A 371 16.28 -19.05 11.57
N ARG A 372 15.30 -18.86 10.69
CA ARG A 372 15.53 -18.88 9.24
C ARG A 372 16.44 -17.75 8.77
N TYR A 373 16.29 -16.54 9.30
CA TYR A 373 17.17 -15.40 8.99
C TYR A 373 18.58 -15.61 9.56
N ASP A 374 18.73 -16.27 10.70
CA ASP A 374 20.02 -16.62 11.27
C ASP A 374 20.70 -17.75 10.48
N GLU A 375 19.95 -18.76 10.04
CA GLU A 375 20.40 -19.78 9.09
C GLU A 375 20.86 -19.12 7.78
N LYS A 376 20.04 -18.22 7.22
CA LYS A 376 20.38 -17.48 5.98
C LYS A 376 21.63 -16.63 6.17
N ARG A 377 21.73 -15.84 7.24
CA ARG A 377 22.93 -15.02 7.54
C ARG A 377 24.18 -15.88 7.74
N ARG A 378 24.05 -17.06 8.37
CA ARG A 378 25.13 -18.02 8.49
C ARG A 378 25.55 -18.57 7.12
N GLN A 379 24.59 -18.91 6.26
CA GLN A 379 24.86 -19.37 4.91
C GLN A 379 25.51 -18.28 4.05
N GLU A 380 24.98 -17.05 4.03
CA GLU A 380 25.56 -15.90 3.32
C GLU A 380 27.01 -15.63 3.77
N THR A 381 27.27 -15.74 5.08
CA THR A 381 28.63 -15.60 5.62
C THR A 381 29.54 -16.76 5.18
N ALA A 382 29.03 -18.00 5.17
CA ALA A 382 29.77 -19.17 4.72
C ALA A 382 30.09 -19.11 3.22
N ASP A 383 29.13 -18.70 2.40
CA ASP A 383 29.29 -18.51 0.95
C ASP A 383 30.32 -17.42 0.67
N LEU A 384 30.25 -16.27 1.37
CA LEU A 384 31.26 -15.21 1.26
C LEU A 384 32.66 -15.72 1.65
N ALA A 385 32.78 -16.45 2.76
CA ALA A 385 34.06 -16.99 3.22
C ALA A 385 34.65 -17.99 2.21
N ALA A 386 33.82 -18.90 1.69
CA ALA A 386 34.22 -19.86 0.67
C ALA A 386 34.65 -19.16 -0.63
N ALA A 387 33.90 -18.16 -1.07
CA ALA A 387 34.19 -17.40 -2.27
C ALA A 387 35.50 -16.60 -2.16
N LEU A 388 35.76 -15.96 -1.00
CA LEU A 388 37.03 -15.29 -0.72
C LEU A 388 38.20 -16.28 -0.71
N ALA A 389 38.05 -17.42 -0.05
CA ALA A 389 39.09 -18.45 0.00
C ALA A 389 39.41 -18.99 -1.41
N ALA A 390 38.40 -19.29 -2.22
CA ALA A 390 38.57 -19.74 -3.59
C ALA A 390 39.33 -18.69 -4.44
N ARG A 391 38.96 -17.41 -4.33
CA ARG A 391 39.61 -16.31 -5.05
C ARG A 391 40.99 -15.92 -4.51
N SER A 392 41.35 -16.32 -3.30
CA SER A 392 42.65 -16.02 -2.70
C SER A 392 43.83 -16.73 -3.39
N GLY A 393 43.58 -17.69 -4.29
CA GLY A 393 44.63 -18.47 -4.93
C GLY A 393 45.46 -19.31 -3.96
N GLY A 394 44.87 -19.69 -2.81
CA GLY A 394 45.53 -20.44 -1.74
C GLY A 394 46.18 -19.57 -0.66
N ALA A 395 46.00 -18.25 -0.70
CA ALA A 395 46.44 -17.36 0.37
C ALA A 395 45.59 -17.47 1.64
N LEU A 396 44.32 -17.88 1.51
CA LEU A 396 43.36 -18.09 2.61
C LEU A 396 42.64 -19.42 2.49
N THR A 397 42.43 -20.08 3.62
CA THR A 397 41.41 -21.14 3.75
C THR A 397 40.04 -20.54 4.04
N THR A 398 38.97 -21.32 3.88
CA THR A 398 37.60 -20.91 4.21
C THR A 398 37.47 -20.51 5.68
N GLU A 399 38.14 -21.22 6.60
CA GLU A 399 38.16 -20.91 8.03
C GLU A 399 38.88 -19.59 8.31
N GLN A 400 39.99 -19.32 7.63
CA GLN A 400 40.72 -18.06 7.76
C GLN A 400 39.92 -16.88 7.23
N ALA A 401 39.22 -17.06 6.09
CA ALA A 401 38.32 -16.05 5.55
C ALA A 401 37.13 -15.78 6.49
N ALA A 402 36.52 -16.83 7.07
CA ALA A 402 35.44 -16.70 8.04
C ALA A 402 35.90 -15.96 9.31
N ALA A 403 37.05 -16.32 9.88
CA ALA A 403 37.64 -15.66 11.04
C ALA A 403 37.94 -14.19 10.76
N ARG A 404 38.39 -13.86 9.55
CA ARG A 404 38.59 -12.47 9.10
C ARG A 404 37.27 -11.69 9.02
N ILE A 405 36.22 -12.30 8.48
CA ILE A 405 34.88 -11.68 8.44
C ILE A 405 34.35 -11.42 9.84
N GLU A 406 34.56 -12.35 10.76
CA GLU A 406 34.16 -12.21 12.17
C GLU A 406 34.94 -11.09 12.88
N ALA A 407 36.27 -11.11 12.79
CA ALA A 407 37.14 -10.12 13.43
C ALA A 407 36.91 -8.69 12.92
N GLY A 408 36.73 -8.53 11.60
CA GLY A 408 36.46 -7.22 10.99
C GLY A 408 35.02 -6.72 11.16
N GLY A 409 34.09 -7.58 11.57
CA GLY A 409 32.70 -7.23 11.85
C GLY A 409 31.98 -6.56 10.68
N GLN A 410 31.11 -5.59 10.98
CA GLN A 410 30.35 -4.87 9.93
C GLN A 410 31.25 -4.02 9.04
N LYS A 411 32.31 -3.40 9.60
CA LYS A 411 33.23 -2.53 8.83
C LYS A 411 33.89 -3.27 7.67
N TYR A 412 34.34 -4.50 7.91
CA TYR A 412 34.93 -5.31 6.85
C TYR A 412 33.89 -5.82 5.85
N ARG A 413 32.68 -6.16 6.29
CA ARG A 413 31.56 -6.47 5.38
C ARG A 413 31.22 -5.29 4.48
N ASP A 414 31.14 -4.08 5.02
CA ASP A 414 30.89 -2.87 4.24
C ASP A 414 32.02 -2.61 3.23
N PHE A 415 33.28 -2.84 3.64
CA PHE A 415 34.43 -2.76 2.75
C PHE A 415 34.33 -3.77 1.59
N LEU A 416 34.02 -5.03 1.87
CA LEU A 416 33.80 -6.05 0.83
C LEU A 416 32.60 -5.72 -0.06
N ARG A 417 31.51 -5.17 0.51
CA ARG A 417 30.33 -4.74 -0.25
C ARG A 417 30.67 -3.62 -1.23
N VAL A 418 31.57 -2.70 -0.89
CA VAL A 418 32.08 -1.70 -1.87
C VAL A 418 32.78 -2.39 -3.06
N GLY A 419 33.55 -3.45 -2.81
CA GLY A 419 34.17 -4.25 -3.87
C GLY A 419 33.13 -4.95 -4.75
N GLN A 420 32.14 -5.60 -4.13
CA GLN A 420 31.02 -6.23 -4.82
C GLN A 420 30.24 -5.22 -5.68
N ILE A 421 29.95 -4.01 -5.16
CA ILE A 421 29.24 -2.96 -5.89
C ILE A 421 30.00 -2.54 -7.15
N CYS A 422 31.33 -2.48 -7.13
CA CYS A 422 32.09 -2.14 -8.35
C CYS A 422 31.89 -3.18 -9.45
N ILE A 423 31.74 -4.46 -9.09
CA ILE A 423 31.44 -5.54 -10.04
C ILE A 423 29.99 -5.41 -10.54
N MET A 424 29.05 -5.15 -9.64
CA MET A 424 27.64 -4.94 -9.97
C MET A 424 27.45 -3.75 -10.93
N ASP A 425 28.18 -2.65 -10.72
CA ASP A 425 28.16 -1.47 -11.59
C ASP A 425 28.58 -1.83 -13.01
N ALA A 426 29.70 -2.56 -13.16
CA ALA A 426 30.22 -2.99 -14.46
C ALA A 426 29.26 -3.95 -15.19
N LEU A 427 28.70 -4.93 -14.47
CA LEU A 427 27.72 -5.87 -15.00
C LEU A 427 26.43 -5.17 -15.40
N ASN A 428 25.92 -4.25 -14.58
CA ASN A 428 24.70 -3.50 -14.89
C ASN A 428 24.89 -2.57 -16.08
N GLU A 429 26.02 -1.87 -16.21
CA GLU A 429 26.28 -1.04 -17.38
C GLU A 429 26.22 -1.86 -18.67
N LYS A 430 26.87 -3.04 -18.70
CA LYS A 430 26.82 -3.94 -19.85
C LYS A 430 25.44 -4.53 -20.09
N ARG A 431 24.76 -4.99 -19.04
CA ARG A 431 23.39 -5.52 -19.11
C ARG A 431 22.41 -4.52 -19.72
N LEU A 432 22.56 -3.23 -19.40
CA LEU A 432 21.70 -2.18 -19.93
C LEU A 432 21.95 -1.90 -21.41
N ALA A 433 23.16 -2.12 -21.90
CA ALA A 433 23.53 -1.96 -23.30
C ALA A 433 23.30 -3.23 -24.15
N ALA A 434 23.03 -4.37 -23.52
CA ALA A 434 22.90 -5.68 -24.17
C ALA A 434 21.43 -6.07 -24.41
N GLU A 435 21.22 -6.95 -25.39
CA GLU A 435 19.93 -7.58 -25.71
C GLU A 435 20.05 -9.11 -25.77
N GLY A 436 18.92 -9.81 -25.70
CA GLY A 436 18.86 -11.27 -25.85
C GLY A 436 19.72 -12.05 -24.84
N ASP A 437 20.41 -13.09 -25.32
CA ASP A 437 21.21 -14.01 -24.50
C ASP A 437 22.35 -13.32 -23.75
N GLU A 438 22.92 -12.25 -24.31
CA GLU A 438 23.99 -11.49 -23.65
C GLU A 438 23.45 -10.79 -22.39
N ARG A 439 22.25 -10.22 -22.49
CA ARG A 439 21.57 -9.59 -21.36
C ARG A 439 21.24 -10.61 -20.27
N LEU A 440 20.79 -11.81 -20.66
CA LEU A 440 20.52 -12.91 -19.75
C LEU A 440 21.79 -13.38 -19.04
N ARG A 441 22.90 -13.56 -19.75
CA ARG A 441 24.20 -13.94 -19.17
C ARG A 441 24.68 -12.93 -18.11
N MET A 442 24.55 -11.63 -18.38
CA MET A 442 24.90 -10.60 -17.38
C MET A 442 23.99 -10.67 -16.16
N ARG A 443 22.72 -11.04 -16.34
CA ARG A 443 21.78 -11.26 -15.23
C ARG A 443 22.15 -12.48 -14.41
N GLU A 444 22.44 -13.61 -15.04
CA GLU A 444 22.89 -14.82 -14.33
C GLU A 444 24.16 -14.56 -13.51
N ALA A 445 25.08 -13.75 -14.05
CA ALA A 445 26.29 -13.34 -13.32
C ALA A 445 26.00 -12.42 -12.12
N LEU A 446 25.04 -11.49 -12.25
CA LEU A 446 24.57 -10.68 -11.12
C LEU A 446 23.94 -11.57 -10.04
N ASP A 447 23.03 -12.47 -10.44
CA ASP A 447 22.36 -13.38 -9.52
C ASP A 447 23.36 -14.30 -8.80
N ALA A 448 24.38 -14.81 -9.52
CA ALA A 448 25.45 -15.62 -8.92
C ALA A 448 26.35 -14.81 -7.96
N LEU A 449 26.63 -13.55 -8.29
CA LEU A 449 27.39 -12.64 -7.43
C LEU A 449 26.63 -12.29 -6.15
N GLU A 450 25.34 -12.03 -6.23
CA GLU A 450 24.53 -11.63 -5.09
C GLU A 450 24.19 -12.79 -4.16
N ASN A 451 23.83 -13.94 -4.74
CA ASN A 451 23.38 -15.09 -3.96
C ASN A 451 24.54 -15.91 -3.40
N HIS A 452 25.65 -16.01 -4.14
CA HIS A 452 26.74 -16.95 -3.81
C HIS A 452 28.13 -16.32 -3.86
N HIS A 453 28.23 -15.00 -4.03
CA HIS A 453 29.50 -14.29 -4.17
C HIS A 453 30.39 -14.84 -5.31
N GLN A 454 29.81 -15.49 -6.31
CA GLN A 454 30.56 -16.06 -7.43
C GLN A 454 31.01 -14.96 -8.38
N VAL A 455 32.26 -15.04 -8.84
CA VAL A 455 32.83 -14.13 -9.84
C VAL A 455 33.62 -14.96 -10.84
N ASP A 456 33.14 -15.03 -12.07
CA ASP A 456 33.87 -15.68 -13.15
C ASP A 456 34.99 -14.77 -13.68
N ASP A 457 35.99 -15.35 -14.35
CA ASP A 457 37.15 -14.62 -14.87
C ASP A 457 36.76 -13.46 -15.80
N TRP A 458 35.79 -13.69 -16.69
CA TRP A 458 35.30 -12.67 -17.62
C TRP A 458 34.62 -11.48 -16.91
N VAL A 459 34.01 -11.72 -15.75
CA VAL A 459 33.41 -10.67 -14.91
C VAL A 459 34.50 -9.83 -14.26
N SER A 460 35.59 -10.46 -13.82
CA SER A 460 36.77 -9.79 -13.28
C SER A 460 37.43 -8.90 -14.34
N GLU A 461 37.61 -9.42 -15.55
CA GLU A 461 38.15 -8.67 -16.70
C GLU A 461 37.26 -7.48 -17.09
N LEU A 462 35.94 -7.71 -17.16
CA LEU A 462 34.96 -6.67 -17.43
C LEU A 462 35.03 -5.56 -16.38
N THR A 463 35.09 -5.93 -15.10
CA THR A 463 35.13 -4.96 -14.00
C THR A 463 36.43 -4.15 -14.03
N ALA A 464 37.56 -4.79 -14.31
CA ALA A 464 38.84 -4.09 -14.45
C ALA A 464 38.82 -3.07 -15.60
N ALA A 465 38.24 -3.44 -16.75
CA ALA A 465 38.07 -2.53 -17.88
C ALA A 465 37.13 -1.36 -17.53
N HIS A 466 35.98 -1.64 -16.90
CA HIS A 466 35.04 -0.61 -16.46
C HIS A 466 35.71 0.38 -15.49
N MET A 467 36.41 -0.10 -14.47
CA MET A 467 37.11 0.74 -13.49
C MET A 467 38.23 1.59 -14.11
N ALA A 468 38.81 1.18 -15.24
CA ALA A 468 39.82 1.98 -15.95
C ALA A 468 39.20 3.11 -16.77
N SER A 469 37.94 2.97 -17.18
CA SER A 469 37.22 3.93 -18.05
C SER A 469 36.07 4.67 -17.37
N ASP A 470 35.72 4.35 -16.12
CA ASP A 470 34.52 4.85 -15.44
C ASP A 470 34.50 6.40 -15.39
N PRO A 471 33.57 7.05 -16.12
CA PRO A 471 33.45 8.50 -16.09
C PRO A 471 33.04 9.03 -14.71
N ARG A 472 32.32 8.22 -13.90
CA ARG A 472 31.89 8.58 -12.54
C ARG A 472 33.05 8.68 -11.57
N ASP A 473 34.18 8.04 -11.88
CA ASP A 473 35.40 8.12 -11.10
C ASP A 473 35.94 9.57 -11.03
N GLY A 474 35.59 10.43 -11.99
CA GLY A 474 35.88 11.87 -11.97
C GLY A 474 35.20 12.66 -10.83
N HIS A 475 34.08 12.18 -10.29
CA HIS A 475 33.34 12.83 -9.20
C HIS A 475 33.83 12.45 -7.81
N TYR A 476 34.63 11.39 -7.69
CA TYR A 476 35.19 10.95 -6.42
C TYR A 476 36.51 11.65 -6.08
N THR A 477 36.78 11.83 -4.78
CA THR A 477 38.10 12.26 -4.31
C THR A 477 39.15 11.18 -4.61
N ALA A 478 40.43 11.56 -4.70
CA ALA A 478 41.51 10.60 -4.91
C ALA A 478 41.58 9.52 -3.81
N GLY A 479 41.17 9.86 -2.58
CA GLY A 479 41.06 8.91 -1.47
C GLY A 479 39.94 7.88 -1.68
N ALA A 480 38.75 8.33 -2.11
CA ALA A 480 37.62 7.45 -2.39
C ALA A 480 37.90 6.48 -3.54
N ARG A 481 38.53 6.95 -4.64
CA ARG A 481 38.97 6.08 -5.74
C ARG A 481 39.94 4.99 -5.28
N ARG A 482 40.93 5.37 -4.46
CA ARG A 482 41.90 4.42 -3.89
C ARG A 482 41.19 3.40 -2.99
N TRP A 483 40.23 3.84 -2.18
CA TRP A 483 39.44 2.96 -1.32
C TRP A 483 38.62 1.94 -2.11
N ARG A 484 37.90 2.37 -3.16
CA ARG A 484 37.14 1.48 -4.06
C ARG A 484 38.02 0.43 -4.72
N ARG A 485 39.18 0.82 -5.27
CA ARG A 485 40.12 -0.14 -5.89
C ARG A 485 40.65 -1.17 -4.90
N ARG A 486 40.93 -0.75 -3.67
CA ARG A 486 41.37 -1.66 -2.60
C ARG A 486 40.27 -2.61 -2.16
N ALA A 487 39.04 -2.11 -2.02
CA ALA A 487 37.87 -2.93 -1.73
C ALA A 487 37.64 -3.98 -2.82
N LEU A 488 37.71 -3.58 -4.09
CA LEU A 488 37.60 -4.48 -5.24
C LEU A 488 38.74 -5.51 -5.25
N GLN A 489 39.97 -5.09 -4.99
CA GLN A 489 41.12 -5.99 -4.91
C GLN A 489 40.96 -7.02 -3.79
N GLU A 490 40.57 -6.60 -2.58
CA GLU A 490 40.32 -7.53 -1.48
C GLU A 490 39.18 -8.49 -1.81
N TYR A 491 38.14 -8.01 -2.49
CA TYR A 491 37.02 -8.86 -2.87
C TYR A 491 37.39 -9.89 -3.95
N LEU A 492 38.19 -9.50 -4.96
CA LEU A 492 38.56 -10.35 -6.11
C LEU A 492 39.80 -11.22 -5.89
N SER A 493 40.74 -10.78 -5.06
CA SER A 493 42.01 -11.46 -4.83
C SER A 493 42.54 -11.17 -3.42
N PRO A 494 41.82 -11.66 -2.39
CA PRO A 494 42.19 -11.39 -1.00
C PRO A 494 43.55 -11.98 -0.64
N GLY A 495 44.40 -11.16 -0.02
CA GLY A 495 45.73 -11.57 0.44
C GLY A 495 45.72 -12.15 1.86
N ARG A 496 46.90 -12.47 2.39
CA ARG A 496 47.08 -12.90 3.80
C ARG A 496 46.80 -11.81 4.83
N ASP A 497 46.94 -10.55 4.42
CA ASP A 497 46.76 -9.38 5.26
C ASP A 497 45.76 -8.42 4.61
N VAL A 498 45.03 -7.66 5.43
CA VAL A 498 44.12 -6.60 4.98
C VAL A 498 44.60 -5.27 5.54
N ASP A 499 45.11 -4.41 4.67
CA ASP A 499 45.58 -3.10 5.10
C ASP A 499 44.40 -2.20 5.53
N GLY A 500 44.57 -1.40 6.57
CA GLY A 500 43.75 -0.19 6.82
C GLY A 500 42.25 -0.40 7.04
N VAL A 501 41.81 -1.59 7.45
CA VAL A 501 40.45 -1.83 7.99
C VAL A 501 40.58 -2.05 9.49
N ASP A 502 39.97 -1.18 10.30
CA ASP A 502 40.01 -1.27 11.77
C ASP A 502 39.56 -2.67 12.25
N GLY A 503 40.36 -3.31 13.09
CA GLY A 503 40.08 -4.65 13.65
C GLY A 503 40.71 -5.80 12.88
N LEU A 504 41.30 -5.53 11.71
CA LEU A 504 42.11 -6.46 10.94
C LEU A 504 43.52 -5.87 10.84
N THR A 505 44.34 -6.05 11.87
CA THR A 505 45.77 -5.74 11.79
C THR A 505 46.50 -6.88 11.09
N ALA A 506 47.47 -6.55 10.25
CA ALA A 506 48.48 -7.49 9.75
C ALA A 506 49.22 -8.19 10.90
#